data_AF-A0A5C6XN82-F1
#
_entry.id   AF-A0A5C6XN82-F1
#
_cell.length_a   1.000
_cell.length_b   1.000
_cell.length_c   1.000
_cell.angle_alpha   90.00
_cell.angle_beta   90.00
_cell.angle_gamma   90.00
#
_symmetry.space_group_name_H-M   'P 1'
#
loop_
_entity.id
_entity.type
_entity.pdbx_description
1 polymer ?
#
loop_
_entity_poly.entity_id
_entity_poly.type
_entity_poly.pdbx_seq_one_letter_code
_entity_poly.pdbx_strand_id
1 'polypeptide(L)'
;MLKNRFYFFLLLTSITYSQDRWVNFADENEINIKITKDTNKFKVNDLEFVAVWNSKMTPNEKYGYLGGIKNLKIFYKEQQMDEHVNLPDNIGLGYVIMKFYDYNFDGFLDFTIQVDCGGSCYSHYYLYDIKQQKFIYQKDWNFRIQKINKKEKLILTQPDGMLDNRELFRVEKIN
;
A
#
# COMPACT_ATOMS: atom_id res chain seq x y z
N MET A 1 25.88 45.53 45.50
CA MET A 1 25.25 44.22 45.77
C MET A 1 25.55 43.29 44.61
N LEU A 2 26.10 42.10 44.90
CA LEU A 2 26.69 41.20 43.92
C LEU A 2 25.67 40.67 42.90
N LYS A 3 26.07 40.71 41.62
CA LYS A 3 25.41 40.08 40.47
C LYS A 3 25.55 38.57 40.58
N ASN A 4 24.46 37.85 40.84
CA ASN A 4 24.43 36.40 40.60
C ASN A 4 23.94 36.15 39.16
N ARG A 5 24.90 35.99 38.24
CA ARG A 5 24.64 35.42 36.91
C ARG A 5 24.66 33.90 37.05
N PHE A 6 23.49 33.29 37.10
CA PHE A 6 23.37 31.83 37.02
C PHE A 6 23.52 31.44 35.55
N TYR A 7 24.73 31.03 35.15
CA TYR A 7 24.97 30.43 33.83
C TYR A 7 24.46 29.00 33.86
N PHE A 8 23.25 28.77 33.33
CA PHE A 8 22.81 27.41 33.04
C PHE A 8 23.49 26.95 31.76
N PHE A 9 24.58 26.19 31.93
CA PHE A 9 25.28 25.50 30.86
C PHE A 9 24.44 24.26 30.47
N LEU A 10 23.51 24.44 29.54
CA LEU A 10 22.79 23.32 28.94
C LEU A 10 23.75 22.64 27.96
N LEU A 11 24.46 21.64 28.48
CA LEU A 11 25.28 20.73 27.68
C LEU A 11 24.41 20.17 26.55
N LEU A 12 24.76 20.54 25.33
CA LEU A 12 24.30 19.91 24.10
C LEU A 12 24.65 18.42 24.17
N THR A 13 23.71 17.59 24.59
CA THR A 13 23.68 16.23 24.07
C THR A 13 23.07 16.33 22.70
N SER A 14 23.90 16.49 21.68
CA SER A 14 23.54 16.12 20.32
C SER A 14 23.23 14.63 20.39
N ILE A 15 21.96 14.29 20.64
CA ILE A 15 21.51 12.92 20.51
C ILE A 15 21.45 12.65 19.01
N THR A 16 22.59 12.38 18.40
CA THR A 16 22.68 11.77 17.08
C THR A 16 22.23 10.33 17.23
N TYR A 17 20.92 10.12 17.40
CA TYR A 17 20.31 8.87 16.97
C TYR A 17 20.23 8.91 15.45
N SER A 18 21.37 8.69 14.79
CA SER A 18 21.35 8.05 13.48
C SER A 18 20.98 6.59 13.71
N GLN A 19 19.74 6.35 14.15
CA GLN A 19 19.19 5.02 14.01
C GLN A 19 18.89 4.89 12.53
N ASP A 20 19.64 4.01 11.89
CA ASP A 20 19.29 3.34 10.65
C ASP A 20 17.93 2.67 10.90
N ARG A 21 16.81 3.40 10.72
CA ARG A 21 15.49 2.91 11.13
C ARG A 21 14.88 2.06 10.02
N TRP A 22 15.58 0.97 9.70
CA TRP A 22 14.95 -0.16 9.04
C TRP A 22 13.89 -0.74 9.97
N VAL A 23 12.64 -0.78 9.49
CA VAL A 23 11.50 -1.36 10.20
C VAL A 23 11.00 -2.56 9.41
N ASN A 24 10.58 -3.63 10.08
CA ASN A 24 9.91 -4.73 9.36
C ASN A 24 8.57 -4.22 8.85
N PHE A 25 8.28 -4.46 7.58
CA PHE A 25 7.04 -4.01 6.98
C PHE A 25 5.82 -4.70 7.61
N ALA A 26 5.97 -5.91 8.14
CA ALA A 26 4.91 -6.60 8.87
C ALA A 26 4.49 -5.89 10.17
N ASP A 27 5.34 -5.01 10.71
CA ASP A 27 5.03 -4.21 11.90
C ASP A 27 4.34 -2.87 11.54
N GLU A 28 4.16 -2.58 10.24
CA GLU A 28 3.47 -1.39 9.76
C GLU A 28 1.95 -1.58 9.78
N ASN A 29 1.24 -0.48 10.01
CA ASN A 29 -0.22 -0.49 10.10
C ASN A 29 -0.85 -0.34 8.70
N GLU A 30 -0.97 -1.44 7.97
CA GLU A 30 -1.79 -1.49 6.74
C GLU A 30 -3.29 -1.51 7.09
N ILE A 31 -4.09 -0.69 6.40
CA ILE A 31 -5.55 -0.80 6.46
C ILE A 31 -5.97 -1.87 5.45
N ASN A 32 -6.69 -2.90 5.90
CA ASN A 32 -7.10 -4.03 5.08
C ASN A 32 -8.62 -4.02 4.89
N ILE A 33 -9.09 -4.00 3.64
CA ILE A 33 -10.51 -4.03 3.29
C ILE A 33 -10.80 -5.26 2.44
N LYS A 34 -11.79 -6.05 2.88
CA LYS A 34 -12.32 -7.18 2.13
C LYS A 34 -13.56 -6.75 1.35
N ILE A 35 -13.47 -6.79 0.02
CA ILE A 35 -14.56 -6.42 -0.88
C ILE A 35 -15.26 -7.69 -1.35
N THR A 36 -16.56 -7.75 -1.10
CA THR A 36 -17.44 -8.87 -1.48
C THR A 36 -18.57 -8.36 -2.37
N LYS A 37 -19.44 -9.27 -2.82
CA LYS A 37 -20.70 -8.90 -3.51
C LYS A 37 -21.60 -7.94 -2.74
N ASP A 38 -21.50 -7.92 -1.41
CA ASP A 38 -22.34 -7.11 -0.52
C ASP A 38 -21.65 -5.77 -0.16
N THR A 39 -20.41 -5.57 -0.61
CA THR A 39 -19.62 -4.36 -0.39
C THR A 39 -19.90 -3.35 -1.50
N ASN A 40 -20.80 -2.39 -1.24
CA ASN A 40 -21.13 -1.35 -2.23
C ASN A 40 -20.24 -0.11 -2.12
N LYS A 41 -19.89 0.30 -0.90
CA LYS A 41 -19.07 1.48 -0.63
C LYS A 41 -18.30 1.36 0.67
N PHE A 42 -17.15 2.02 0.75
CA PHE A 42 -16.34 2.15 1.97
C PHE A 42 -15.48 3.41 1.91
N LYS A 43 -14.88 3.80 3.05
CA LYS A 43 -14.00 4.96 3.14
C LYS A 43 -12.66 4.58 3.74
N VAL A 44 -11.60 5.22 3.25
CA VAL A 44 -10.26 5.20 3.83
C VAL A 44 -9.75 6.63 3.81
N ASN A 45 -9.48 7.20 4.98
CA ASN A 45 -9.21 8.63 5.15
C ASN A 45 -10.32 9.49 4.48
N ASP A 46 -9.94 10.47 3.66
CA ASP A 46 -10.86 11.36 2.95
C ASP A 46 -11.36 10.79 1.61
N LEU A 47 -10.97 9.57 1.25
CA LEU A 47 -11.37 8.91 0.02
C LEU A 47 -12.57 7.99 0.25
N GLU A 48 -13.55 8.09 -0.64
CA GLU A 48 -14.67 7.16 -0.75
C GLU A 48 -14.48 6.25 -1.96
N PHE A 49 -14.65 4.96 -1.73
CA PHE A 49 -14.55 3.92 -2.74
C PHE A 49 -15.94 3.32 -2.97
N VAL A 50 -16.37 3.26 -4.22
CA VAL A 50 -17.64 2.64 -4.62
C VAL A 50 -17.33 1.46 -5.53
N ALA A 51 -17.69 0.26 -5.08
CA ALA A 51 -17.38 -0.98 -5.76
C ALA A 51 -18.64 -1.61 -6.35
N VAL A 52 -18.55 -2.04 -7.61
CA VAL A 52 -19.57 -2.84 -8.29
C VAL A 52 -19.02 -4.23 -8.49
N TRP A 53 -19.62 -5.22 -7.82
CA TRP A 53 -19.22 -6.61 -7.94
C TRP A 53 -19.84 -7.30 -9.17
N ASN A 54 -19.09 -8.20 -9.80
CA ASN A 54 -19.61 -9.14 -10.79
C ASN A 54 -19.26 -10.58 -10.37
N SER A 55 -20.28 -11.39 -10.07
CA SER A 55 -20.10 -12.79 -9.65
C SER A 55 -19.71 -13.74 -10.77
N LYS A 56 -19.80 -13.32 -12.04
CA LYS A 56 -19.42 -14.11 -13.21
C LYS A 56 -18.43 -13.33 -14.07
N MET A 57 -17.28 -13.02 -13.50
CA MET A 57 -16.29 -12.15 -14.12
C MET A 57 -15.28 -12.92 -14.96
N THR A 58 -14.70 -13.99 -14.42
CA THR A 58 -13.68 -14.80 -15.09
C THR A 58 -14.13 -16.25 -15.15
N PRO A 59 -14.17 -16.92 -16.33
CA PRO A 59 -14.45 -18.35 -16.40
C PRO A 59 -13.45 -19.17 -15.59
N ASN A 60 -13.91 -20.24 -14.95
CA ASN A 60 -13.05 -21.13 -14.18
C ASN A 60 -13.53 -22.57 -14.29
N GLU A 61 -12.61 -23.49 -14.59
CA GLU A 61 -12.95 -24.90 -14.83
C GLU A 61 -13.53 -25.59 -13.60
N LYS A 62 -13.06 -25.23 -12.40
CA LYS A 62 -13.46 -25.87 -11.14
C LYS A 62 -14.77 -25.32 -10.58
N TYR A 63 -15.00 -24.01 -10.70
CA TYR A 63 -16.12 -23.32 -10.05
C TYR A 63 -17.12 -22.69 -11.04
N GLY A 64 -16.94 -22.89 -12.34
CA GLY A 64 -17.71 -22.27 -13.41
C GLY A 64 -17.27 -20.83 -13.69
N TYR A 65 -17.38 -19.95 -12.69
CA TYR A 65 -16.91 -18.57 -12.78
C TYR A 65 -16.34 -18.07 -11.44
N LEU A 66 -15.31 -17.24 -11.51
CA LEU A 66 -14.83 -16.41 -10.40
C LEU A 66 -15.48 -15.04 -10.48
N GLY A 67 -15.69 -14.46 -9.29
CA GLY A 67 -16.19 -13.11 -9.15
C GLY A 67 -15.08 -12.06 -9.29
N GLY A 68 -15.42 -10.83 -8.94
CA GLY A 68 -14.46 -9.74 -8.84
C GLY A 68 -15.15 -8.39 -8.83
N ILE A 69 -14.35 -7.34 -8.71
CA ILE A 69 -14.82 -5.96 -8.79
C ILE A 69 -14.84 -5.57 -10.27
N LYS A 70 -16.04 -5.47 -10.84
CA LYS A 70 -16.23 -5.00 -12.21
C LYS A 70 -15.77 -3.57 -12.36
N ASN A 71 -16.08 -2.73 -11.37
CA ASN A 71 -15.79 -1.30 -11.38
C ASN A 71 -15.53 -0.82 -9.95
N LEU A 72 -14.41 -0.15 -9.76
CA LEU A 72 -14.04 0.54 -8.52
C LEU A 72 -13.88 2.01 -8.84
N LYS A 73 -14.79 2.84 -8.33
CA LYS A 73 -14.73 4.30 -8.44
C LYS A 73 -14.18 4.89 -7.16
N ILE A 74 -13.33 5.89 -7.29
CA ILE A 74 -12.70 6.59 -6.17
C ILE A 74 -13.15 8.04 -6.21
N PHE A 75 -13.54 8.56 -5.05
CA PHE A 75 -14.04 9.92 -4.88
C PHE A 75 -13.27 10.64 -3.79
N TYR A 76 -12.96 11.91 -4.03
CA TYR A 76 -12.48 12.85 -3.02
C TYR A 76 -13.46 14.03 -2.97
N LYS A 77 -14.01 14.33 -1.79
CA LYS A 77 -15.00 15.41 -1.62
C LYS A 77 -16.14 15.35 -2.66
N GLU A 78 -16.73 14.16 -2.82
CA GLU A 78 -17.84 13.88 -3.75
C GLU A 78 -17.51 13.97 -5.26
N GLN A 79 -16.28 14.36 -5.63
CA GLN A 79 -15.82 14.36 -7.00
C GLN A 79 -15.15 13.02 -7.35
N GLN A 80 -15.59 12.37 -8.43
CA GLN A 80 -14.92 11.17 -8.95
C GLN A 80 -13.52 11.57 -9.44
N MET A 81 -12.49 11.00 -8.84
CA MET A 81 -11.09 11.26 -9.21
C MET A 81 -10.53 10.17 -10.12
N ASP A 82 -10.92 8.91 -9.88
CA ASP A 82 -10.39 7.78 -10.63
C ASP A 82 -11.37 6.61 -10.73
N GLU A 83 -11.08 5.71 -11.66
CA GLU A 83 -11.88 4.52 -11.95
C GLU A 83 -11.00 3.37 -12.43
N HIS A 84 -11.10 2.23 -11.73
CA HIS A 84 -10.48 0.98 -12.16
C HIS A 84 -11.55 -0.02 -12.55
N VAL A 85 -11.34 -0.67 -13.68
CA VAL A 85 -12.26 -1.67 -14.20
C VAL A 85 -11.60 -3.04 -14.19
N ASN A 86 -12.43 -4.07 -14.03
CA ASN A 86 -12.03 -5.46 -14.13
C ASN A 86 -10.89 -5.84 -13.17
N LEU A 87 -11.16 -5.82 -11.87
CA LEU A 87 -10.28 -6.34 -10.83
C LEU A 87 -10.81 -7.72 -10.36
N PRO A 88 -10.36 -8.83 -10.98
CA PRO A 88 -10.87 -10.16 -10.69
C PRO A 88 -10.48 -10.66 -9.29
N ASP A 89 -11.33 -11.52 -8.71
CA ASP A 89 -10.93 -12.39 -7.61
C ASP A 89 -10.12 -13.56 -8.19
N ASN A 90 -8.83 -13.31 -8.42
CA ASN A 90 -7.91 -14.27 -9.04
C ASN A 90 -7.69 -15.55 -8.21
N ILE A 91 -7.94 -15.48 -6.90
CA ILE A 91 -7.73 -16.60 -5.97
C ILE A 91 -9.02 -17.44 -5.87
N GLY A 92 -10.17 -16.86 -6.19
CA GLY A 92 -11.48 -17.51 -6.16
C GLY A 92 -12.03 -17.68 -4.75
N LEU A 93 -11.78 -16.70 -3.86
CA LEU A 93 -12.22 -16.74 -2.46
C LEU A 93 -13.63 -16.17 -2.24
N GLY A 94 -14.26 -15.65 -3.30
CA GLY A 94 -15.52 -14.91 -3.24
C GLY A 94 -15.36 -13.45 -2.79
N TYR A 95 -14.13 -12.94 -2.81
CA TYR A 95 -13.80 -11.58 -2.38
C TYR A 95 -12.45 -11.11 -2.94
N VAL A 96 -12.26 -9.79 -2.98
CA VAL A 96 -10.98 -9.14 -3.30
C VAL A 96 -10.45 -8.46 -2.04
N ILE A 97 -9.17 -8.67 -1.71
CA ILE A 97 -8.51 -7.94 -0.63
C ILE A 97 -7.81 -6.72 -1.21
N MET A 98 -8.18 -5.55 -0.69
CA MET A 98 -7.45 -4.31 -0.88
C MET A 98 -6.70 -3.95 0.40
N LYS A 99 -5.45 -3.51 0.26
CA LYS A 99 -4.69 -2.94 1.37
C LYS A 99 -4.31 -1.51 1.07
N PHE A 100 -4.27 -0.66 2.08
CA PHE A 100 -3.96 0.76 1.95
C PHE A 100 -2.79 1.14 2.86
N TYR A 101 -1.83 1.84 2.27
CA TYR A 101 -0.59 2.28 2.89
C TYR A 101 0.09 3.31 1.97
N ASP A 102 1.04 4.11 2.47
CA ASP A 102 1.89 5.00 1.66
C ASP A 102 3.15 4.22 1.22
N TYR A 103 3.06 3.47 0.12
CA TYR A 103 4.10 2.53 -0.30
C TYR A 103 5.34 3.23 -0.87
N ASN A 104 5.19 4.44 -1.40
CA ASN A 104 6.29 5.22 -1.99
C ASN A 104 6.84 6.34 -1.06
N PHE A 105 6.28 6.43 0.15
CA PHE A 105 6.65 7.35 1.21
C PHE A 105 6.54 8.83 0.80
N ASP A 106 5.58 9.18 -0.04
CA ASP A 106 5.36 10.55 -0.52
C ASP A 106 4.29 11.32 0.28
N GLY A 107 3.67 10.66 1.25
CA GLY A 107 2.63 11.22 2.11
C GLY A 107 1.21 11.06 1.57
N PHE A 108 1.02 10.42 0.41
CA PHE A 108 -0.29 10.11 -0.16
C PHE A 108 -0.68 8.66 0.10
N LEU A 109 -1.99 8.42 0.14
CA LEU A 109 -2.50 7.07 0.32
C LEU A 109 -2.38 6.32 -0.99
N ASP A 110 -1.74 5.16 -0.98
CA ASP A 110 -1.74 4.20 -2.08
C ASP A 110 -2.60 2.98 -1.73
N PHE A 111 -2.78 2.08 -2.69
CA PHE A 111 -3.39 0.79 -2.40
C PHE A 111 -2.77 -0.37 -3.18
N THR A 112 -2.99 -1.57 -2.67
CA THR A 112 -2.69 -2.81 -3.36
C THR A 112 -3.93 -3.66 -3.54
N ILE A 113 -3.93 -4.50 -4.57
CA ILE A 113 -4.92 -5.55 -4.79
C ILE A 113 -4.20 -6.88 -4.77
N GLN A 114 -4.62 -7.77 -3.87
CA GLN A 114 -4.08 -9.12 -3.78
C GLN A 114 -4.45 -9.94 -5.01
N VAL A 115 -3.46 -10.62 -5.63
CA VAL A 115 -3.65 -11.36 -6.88
C VAL A 115 -3.37 -12.86 -6.77
N ASP A 116 -2.49 -13.26 -5.86
CA ASP A 116 -2.18 -14.68 -5.62
C ASP A 116 -1.78 -14.85 -4.15
N CYS A 117 -2.10 -16.01 -3.56
CA CYS A 117 -1.76 -16.42 -2.20
C CYS A 117 -1.71 -17.95 -2.04
N GLY A 118 -0.98 -18.66 -2.89
CA GLY A 118 -0.69 -20.08 -2.69
C GLY A 118 0.30 -20.32 -1.54
N GLY A 119 1.57 -20.06 -1.79
CA GLY A 119 2.65 -20.13 -0.77
C GLY A 119 3.18 -18.76 -0.34
N SER A 120 2.95 -17.74 -1.15
CA SER A 120 3.36 -16.35 -0.89
C SER A 120 2.32 -15.44 -1.51
N CYS A 121 1.98 -14.37 -0.80
CA CYS A 121 0.96 -13.44 -1.26
C CYS A 121 1.57 -12.34 -2.11
N TYR A 122 1.12 -12.22 -3.36
CA TYR A 122 1.51 -11.16 -4.29
C TYR A 122 0.35 -10.20 -4.48
N SER A 123 0.68 -8.93 -4.73
CA SER A 123 -0.29 -7.88 -4.95
C SER A 123 0.14 -6.97 -6.09
N HIS A 124 -0.84 -6.41 -6.80
CA HIS A 124 -0.63 -5.30 -7.71
C HIS A 124 -0.62 -3.99 -6.92
N TYR A 125 0.37 -3.14 -7.14
CA TYR A 125 0.51 -1.83 -6.47
C TYR A 125 -0.07 -0.71 -7.33
N TYR A 126 -0.89 0.13 -6.72
CA TYR A 126 -1.52 1.28 -7.33
C TYR A 126 -1.12 2.52 -6.53
N LEU A 127 -0.19 3.30 -7.09
CA LEU A 127 0.40 4.44 -6.41
C LEU A 127 -0.27 5.74 -6.86
N TYR A 128 -0.61 6.62 -5.93
CA TYR A 128 -1.28 7.86 -6.26
C TYR A 128 -0.32 8.85 -6.94
N ASP A 129 -0.68 9.30 -8.13
CA ASP A 129 0.02 10.33 -8.87
C ASP A 129 -0.71 11.67 -8.68
N ILE A 130 -0.05 12.61 -8.01
CA ILE A 130 -0.61 13.92 -7.67
C ILE A 130 -0.87 14.77 -8.93
N LYS A 131 -0.02 14.64 -9.96
CA LYS A 131 -0.14 15.45 -11.18
C LYS A 131 -1.32 14.98 -12.03
N GLN A 132 -1.50 13.68 -12.14
CA GLN A 132 -2.57 13.05 -12.89
C GLN A 132 -3.88 12.94 -12.08
N GLN A 133 -3.79 13.05 -10.75
CA GLN A 133 -4.88 12.87 -9.79
C GLN A 133 -5.52 11.48 -9.88
N LYS A 134 -4.69 10.46 -10.09
CA LYS A 134 -5.11 9.08 -10.34
C LYS A 134 -4.15 8.08 -9.72
N PHE A 135 -4.61 6.86 -9.52
CA PHE A 135 -3.81 5.75 -9.03
C PHE A 135 -3.21 4.98 -10.21
N ILE A 136 -1.89 4.93 -10.27
CA ILE A 136 -1.16 4.32 -11.38
C ILE A 136 -0.71 2.92 -10.98
N TYR A 137 -1.14 1.93 -11.75
CA TYR A 137 -0.69 0.55 -11.60
C TYR A 137 0.80 0.43 -11.94
N GLN A 138 1.59 0.00 -10.95
CA GLN A 138 3.02 -0.22 -11.09
C GLN A 138 3.30 -1.67 -11.51
N LYS A 139 3.29 -1.91 -12.83
CA LYS A 139 3.48 -3.26 -13.38
C LYS A 139 4.81 -3.90 -13.00
N ASP A 140 5.86 -3.09 -12.83
CA ASP A 140 7.20 -3.57 -12.50
C ASP A 140 7.40 -3.83 -11.00
N TRP A 141 6.44 -3.41 -10.16
CA TRP A 141 6.46 -3.68 -8.72
C TRP A 141 5.88 -5.06 -8.43
N ASN A 142 6.60 -6.09 -8.83
CA ASN A 142 6.25 -7.49 -8.59
C ASN A 142 7.09 -8.08 -7.45
N PHE A 143 7.10 -7.43 -6.30
CA PHE A 143 7.85 -7.87 -5.13
C PHE A 143 7.02 -7.78 -3.84
N ARG A 144 7.48 -8.50 -2.82
CA ARG A 144 6.97 -8.45 -1.45
C ARG A 144 7.91 -7.62 -0.60
N ILE A 145 7.37 -6.81 0.30
CA ILE A 145 8.17 -5.92 1.14
C ILE A 145 8.53 -6.65 2.44
N GLN A 146 9.82 -6.77 2.76
CA GLN A 146 10.29 -7.30 4.04
C GLN A 146 10.51 -6.19 5.05
N LYS A 147 11.31 -5.19 4.65
CA LYS A 147 11.70 -4.07 5.49
C LYS A 147 11.66 -2.78 4.69
N ILE A 148 11.46 -1.68 5.40
CA ILE A 148 11.44 -0.35 4.82
C ILE A 148 12.33 0.60 5.63
N ASN A 149 12.90 1.58 4.94
CA ASN A 149 13.50 2.77 5.54
C ASN A 149 12.78 3.99 4.95
N LYS A 150 11.77 4.49 5.66
CA LYS A 150 10.93 5.62 5.23
C LYS A 150 11.74 6.90 5.00
N LYS A 151 12.74 7.15 5.87
CA LYS A 151 13.57 8.37 5.82
C LYS A 151 14.39 8.41 4.54
N GLU A 152 14.94 7.26 4.14
CA GLU A 152 15.78 7.14 2.95
C GLU A 152 15.02 6.69 1.71
N LYS A 153 13.71 6.43 1.85
CA LYS A 153 12.83 5.87 0.83
C LYS A 153 13.33 4.56 0.23
N LEU A 154 13.73 3.63 1.09
CA LEU A 154 14.23 2.32 0.67
C LEU A 154 13.26 1.19 1.02
N ILE A 155 13.17 0.22 0.14
CA ILE A 155 12.43 -1.04 0.29
C ILE A 155 13.40 -2.20 0.13
N LEU A 156 13.46 -3.09 1.11
CA LEU A 156 14.14 -4.38 1.00
C LEU A 156 13.09 -5.46 0.76
N THR A 157 13.25 -6.24 -0.31
CA THR A 157 12.27 -7.28 -0.65
C THR A 157 12.34 -8.49 0.27
N GLN A 158 11.23 -9.20 0.35
CA GLN A 158 11.15 -10.49 1.03
C GLN A 158 11.77 -11.57 0.13
N PRO A 159 12.66 -12.42 0.69
CA PRO A 159 13.25 -13.51 -0.07
C PRO A 159 12.22 -14.59 -0.40
N ASP A 160 12.55 -15.39 -1.41
CA ASP A 160 11.76 -16.56 -1.77
C ASP A 160 12.22 -17.79 -0.98
N GLY A 161 11.41 -18.18 0.00
CA GLY A 161 11.72 -19.30 0.88
C GLY A 161 13.01 -19.08 1.68
N MET A 162 13.97 -19.98 1.52
CA MET A 162 15.27 -19.95 2.20
C MET A 162 16.39 -19.33 1.36
N LEU A 163 16.07 -18.80 0.17
CA LEU A 163 17.07 -18.17 -0.71
C LEU A 163 17.45 -16.79 -0.15
N ASP A 164 18.67 -16.33 -0.43
CA ASP A 164 19.09 -14.95 -0.15
C ASP A 164 19.06 -14.12 -1.43
N ASN A 165 17.86 -13.93 -1.98
CA ASN A 165 17.59 -13.19 -3.21
C ASN A 165 16.91 -11.84 -2.95
N ARG A 166 17.25 -11.20 -1.82
CA ARG A 166 16.69 -9.90 -1.47
C ARG A 166 17.24 -8.82 -2.40
N GLU A 167 16.36 -7.94 -2.81
CA GLU A 167 16.68 -6.78 -3.65
C GLU A 167 16.38 -5.51 -2.88
N LEU A 168 17.24 -4.51 -3.05
CA LEU A 168 17.11 -3.20 -2.43
C LEU A 168 16.63 -2.20 -3.48
N PHE A 169 15.41 -1.71 -3.31
CA PHE A 169 14.83 -0.67 -4.14
C PHE A 169 14.90 0.68 -3.43
N ARG A 170 15.21 1.72 -4.21
CA ARG A 170 14.96 3.10 -3.82
C ARG A 170 13.68 3.56 -4.50
N VAL A 171 12.73 4.05 -3.72
CA VAL A 171 11.52 4.62 -4.27
C VAL A 171 11.81 6.06 -4.67
N GLU A 172 11.83 6.29 -5.98
CA GLU A 172 11.89 7.63 -6.55
C GLU A 172 10.49 8.23 -6.66
N LYS A 173 10.41 9.57 -6.73
CA LYS A 173 9.12 10.22 -6.95
C LYS A 173 8.54 9.75 -8.28
N ILE A 174 7.32 9.26 -8.24
CA ILE A 174 6.50 9.10 -9.45
C ILE A 174 6.26 10.52 -9.96
N ASN A 175 6.65 10.74 -11.22
CA ASN A 175 6.62 12.06 -11.83
C ASN A 175 5.21 12.47 -12.20
#